data_AF-A0A9N8E9B2-F1
#
_entry.id   AF-A0A9N8E9B2-F1
#
_cell.length_a   1.000
_cell.length_b   1.000
_cell.length_c   1.000
_cell.angle_alpha   90.00
_cell.angle_beta   90.00
_cell.angle_gamma   90.00
#
_symmetry.space_group_name_H-M   'P 1'
#
loop_
_entity.id
_entity.type
_entity.pdbx_description
1 polymer ?
#
loop_
_entity_poly.entity_id
_entity_poly.type
_entity_poly.pdbx_seq_one_letter_code
_entity_poly.pdbx_strand_id
1 'polypeptide(L)'
;VTRVTQSIDKTGVGAAAHAMAIQVFQVGGIVLLALSTVAQTVVPNDMVQRFDETRQRMVGGPREARGSVNRLMSWGFILGILLGSLQILLLPLLQKVTPLQEVREAARVPSYLASLYQIINGLVFIGEGVMVGTGSFMQLSLGTIVATAGCLWALKTFPPIFGLTGVWMGFGVFNVLRLIGVAIHQFYNGPLSLRVLKQKEALEQPAIS
;
A
#
# COMPACT_ATOMS: atom_id res chain seq x y z
N VAL A 1 -10.98 -0.97 -13.73
CA VAL A 1 -10.22 0.24 -14.11
C VAL A 1 -9.99 0.27 -15.61
N THR A 2 -9.09 -0.54 -16.19
CA THR A 2 -8.78 -0.54 -17.64
C THR A 2 -10.00 -0.62 -18.56
N ARG A 3 -10.92 -1.56 -18.30
CA ARG A 3 -12.17 -1.69 -19.07
C ARG A 3 -13.03 -0.42 -19.02
N VAL A 4 -13.11 0.21 -17.85
CA VAL A 4 -13.91 1.43 -17.67
C VAL A 4 -13.25 2.59 -18.42
N THR A 5 -11.92 2.71 -18.33
CA THR A 5 -11.14 3.68 -19.13
C THR A 5 -11.40 3.54 -20.62
N GLN A 6 -11.39 2.32 -21.15
CA GLN A 6 -11.67 2.06 -22.57
C GLN A 6 -13.13 2.37 -22.93
N SER A 7 -14.08 2.16 -22.02
CA SER A 7 -15.49 2.40 -22.29
C SER A 7 -15.90 3.88 -22.32
N ILE A 8 -15.19 4.75 -21.58
CA ILE A 8 -15.47 6.18 -21.53
C ILE A 8 -14.78 6.96 -22.65
N ASP A 9 -13.81 6.35 -23.33
CA ASP A 9 -12.95 7.00 -24.31
C ASP A 9 -13.12 6.38 -25.70
N LYS A 10 -13.77 7.13 -26.60
CA LYS A 10 -14.00 6.71 -27.98
C LYS A 10 -12.82 7.02 -28.91
N THR A 11 -11.87 7.85 -28.48
CA THR A 11 -10.72 8.29 -29.30
C THR A 11 -9.45 7.50 -29.00
N GLY A 12 -9.41 6.77 -27.87
CA GLY A 12 -8.27 5.95 -27.43
C GLY A 12 -7.17 6.75 -26.73
N VAL A 13 -7.28 8.08 -26.68
CA VAL A 13 -6.31 9.00 -26.06
C VAL A 13 -6.23 8.80 -24.55
N GLY A 14 -7.36 8.73 -23.87
CA GLY A 14 -7.48 8.46 -22.44
C GLY A 14 -7.04 7.05 -22.06
N ALA A 15 -7.32 6.06 -22.92
CA ALA A 15 -6.81 4.69 -22.73
C ALA A 15 -5.28 4.65 -22.82
N ALA A 16 -4.67 5.33 -23.80
CA ALA A 16 -3.23 5.45 -23.94
C ALA A 16 -2.59 6.20 -22.76
N ALA A 17 -3.18 7.34 -22.36
CA ALA A 17 -2.72 8.12 -21.21
C ALA A 17 -2.77 7.32 -19.90
N HIS A 18 -3.84 6.55 -19.70
CA HIS A 18 -3.95 5.64 -18.57
C HIS A 18 -2.86 4.55 -18.60
N ALA A 19 -2.63 3.94 -19.77
CA ALA A 19 -1.60 2.92 -19.94
C ALA A 19 -0.21 3.48 -19.59
N MET A 20 0.13 4.68 -20.04
CA MET A 20 1.42 5.30 -19.70
C MET A 20 1.57 5.52 -18.20
N ALA A 21 0.56 6.10 -17.55
CA ALA A 21 0.62 6.37 -16.12
C ALA A 21 0.63 5.10 -15.27
N ILE A 22 -0.18 4.08 -15.63
CA ILE A 22 -0.28 2.85 -14.84
C ILE A 22 0.99 1.98 -14.94
N GLN A 23 1.69 1.99 -16.07
CA GLN A 23 2.91 1.18 -16.21
C GLN A 23 4.05 1.72 -15.33
N VAL A 24 4.24 3.04 -15.27
CA VAL A 24 5.24 3.62 -14.36
C VAL A 24 4.87 3.36 -12.90
N PHE A 25 3.59 3.46 -12.58
CA PHE A 25 3.08 3.14 -11.24
C PHE A 25 3.34 1.67 -10.86
N GLN A 26 3.13 0.72 -11.79
CA GLN A 26 3.38 -0.71 -11.56
C GLN A 26 4.85 -1.02 -11.28
N VAL A 27 5.79 -0.34 -11.95
CA VAL A 27 7.23 -0.49 -11.65
C VAL A 27 7.51 -0.17 -10.18
N GLY A 28 6.95 0.94 -9.67
CA GLY A 28 7.05 1.25 -8.24
C GLY A 28 6.36 0.19 -7.36
N GLY A 29 5.23 -0.35 -7.82
CA GLY A 29 4.52 -1.44 -7.15
C GLY A 29 5.38 -2.70 -6.94
N ILE A 30 6.26 -3.05 -7.89
CA ILE A 30 7.17 -4.20 -7.77
C ILE A 30 8.14 -4.02 -6.60
N VAL A 31 8.72 -2.82 -6.46
CA VAL A 31 9.65 -2.51 -5.36
C VAL A 31 8.96 -2.60 -4.00
N LEU A 32 7.75 -2.06 -3.90
CA LEU A 32 6.96 -2.12 -2.67
C LEU A 32 6.49 -3.55 -2.35
N LEU A 33 6.23 -4.36 -3.37
CA LEU A 33 5.89 -5.78 -3.20
C LEU A 33 7.06 -6.56 -2.61
N ALA A 34 8.29 -6.25 -3.02
CA ALA A 34 9.47 -6.85 -2.41
C ALA A 34 9.56 -6.57 -0.90
N LEU A 35 9.28 -5.32 -0.47
CA LEU A 35 9.21 -4.98 0.96
C LEU A 35 8.09 -5.71 1.69
N SER A 36 6.94 -5.89 1.04
CA SER A 36 5.85 -6.70 1.59
C SER A 36 6.33 -8.11 1.91
N THR A 37 7.03 -8.76 0.97
CA THR A 37 7.61 -10.11 1.17
C THR A 37 8.65 -10.14 2.28
N VAL A 38 9.47 -9.09 2.42
CA VAL A 38 10.40 -8.94 3.55
C VAL A 38 9.63 -8.84 4.87
N ALA A 39 8.54 -8.06 4.92
CA ALA A 39 7.71 -7.97 6.12
C ALA A 39 7.06 -9.33 6.48
N GLN A 40 6.62 -10.09 5.48
CA GLN A 40 6.03 -11.42 5.66
C GLN A 40 6.99 -12.43 6.30
N THR A 41 8.30 -12.25 6.11
CA THR A 41 9.32 -13.18 6.62
C THR A 41 9.98 -12.69 7.90
N VAL A 42 10.36 -11.42 7.96
CA VAL A 42 11.08 -10.83 9.11
C VAL A 42 10.17 -10.71 10.33
N VAL A 43 8.91 -10.28 10.16
CA VAL A 43 8.01 -10.06 11.29
C VAL A 43 7.73 -11.34 12.08
N PRO A 44 7.32 -12.47 11.47
CA PRO A 44 7.17 -13.71 12.22
C PRO A 44 8.50 -14.23 12.78
N ASN A 45 9.64 -13.98 12.12
CA ASN A 45 10.96 -14.35 12.67
C ASN A 45 11.24 -13.60 13.97
N ASP A 46 11.00 -12.30 14.00
CA ASP A 46 11.21 -11.45 15.17
C ASP A 46 10.18 -11.72 16.28
N MET A 47 9.05 -12.34 15.97
CA MET A 47 8.08 -12.79 16.98
C MET A 47 8.57 -13.98 17.80
N VAL A 48 9.51 -14.78 17.29
CA VAL A 48 10.05 -15.95 17.99
C VAL A 48 11.15 -15.50 18.96
N GLN A 49 10.99 -15.83 20.24
CA GLN A 49 12.05 -15.61 21.23
C GLN A 49 13.17 -16.62 21.04
N ARG A 50 14.41 -16.14 20.94
CA ARG A 50 15.61 -16.98 20.81
C ARG A 50 16.76 -16.39 21.61
N PHE A 51 17.65 -17.25 22.08
CA PHE A 51 18.90 -16.81 22.70
C PHE A 51 19.90 -16.43 21.60
N ASP A 52 20.36 -15.19 21.58
CA ASP A 52 21.39 -14.72 20.65
C ASP A 52 22.76 -14.86 21.32
N GLU A 53 23.51 -15.90 20.92
CA GLU A 53 24.85 -16.19 21.45
C GLU A 53 25.83 -15.01 21.25
N THR A 54 25.66 -14.22 20.19
CA THR A 54 26.54 -13.08 19.90
C THR A 54 26.31 -11.93 20.87
N ARG A 55 25.05 -11.72 21.28
CA ARG A 55 24.64 -10.62 22.17
C ARG A 55 24.42 -11.07 23.61
N GLN A 56 24.60 -12.36 23.90
CA GLN A 56 24.39 -12.99 25.21
C GLN A 56 23.05 -12.59 25.85
N ARG A 57 21.99 -12.48 25.04
CA ARG A 57 20.66 -12.05 25.50
C ARG A 57 19.54 -12.74 24.73
N MET A 58 18.39 -12.89 25.38
CA MET A 58 17.15 -13.27 24.70
C MET A 58 16.71 -12.14 23.78
N VAL A 59 16.56 -12.44 22.48
CA VAL A 59 16.07 -11.51 21.46
C VAL A 59 14.77 -12.02 20.86
N GLY A 60 13.98 -11.10 20.31
CA GLY A 60 12.69 -11.39 19.69
C GLY A 60 11.52 -11.19 20.63
N GLY A 61 10.38 -11.72 20.23
CA GLY A 61 9.10 -11.51 20.90
C GLY A 61 8.33 -10.30 20.35
N PRO A 62 7.08 -10.10 20.83
CA PRO A 62 6.13 -9.17 20.22
C PRO A 62 6.59 -7.69 20.19
N ARG A 63 7.43 -7.26 21.14
CA ARG A 63 7.98 -5.89 21.17
C ARG A 63 9.03 -5.66 20.08
N GLU A 64 9.97 -6.59 19.92
CA GLU A 64 11.00 -6.52 18.88
C GLU A 64 10.36 -6.61 17.48
N ALA A 65 9.40 -7.52 17.30
CA ALA A 65 8.63 -7.63 16.07
C ALA A 65 7.93 -6.32 15.71
N ARG A 66 7.36 -5.61 16.69
CA ARG A 66 6.78 -4.27 16.49
C ARG A 66 7.84 -3.25 16.06
N GLY A 67 9.02 -3.28 16.67
CA GLY A 67 10.14 -2.44 16.27
C GLY A 67 10.50 -2.61 14.80
N SER A 68 10.58 -3.87 14.34
CA SER A 68 10.81 -4.19 12.93
C SER A 68 9.66 -3.74 12.03
N VAL A 69 8.40 -3.93 12.43
CA VAL A 69 7.24 -3.40 11.69
C VAL A 69 7.32 -1.89 11.54
N ASN A 70 7.57 -1.14 12.62
CA ASN A 70 7.69 0.32 12.56
C ASN A 70 8.81 0.76 11.62
N ARG A 71 9.98 0.11 11.70
CA ARG A 71 11.11 0.39 10.81
C ARG A 71 10.76 0.12 9.35
N LEU A 72 10.11 -1.01 9.06
CA LEU A 72 9.67 -1.34 7.71
C LEU A 72 8.63 -0.33 7.22
N MET A 73 7.65 0.06 8.03
CA MET A 73 6.66 1.08 7.68
C MET A 73 7.30 2.44 7.36
N SER A 74 8.33 2.85 8.12
CA SER A 74 9.12 4.05 7.79
C SER A 74 9.82 3.92 6.43
N TRP A 75 10.42 2.77 6.13
CA TRP A 75 11.01 2.51 4.82
C TRP A 75 9.98 2.49 3.69
N GLY A 76 8.80 1.92 3.92
CA GLY A 76 7.69 1.95 2.96
C GLY A 76 7.22 3.36 2.67
N PHE A 77 7.13 4.21 3.69
CA PHE A 77 6.79 5.61 3.52
C PHE A 77 7.85 6.37 2.72
N ILE A 78 9.13 6.22 3.08
CA ILE A 78 10.26 6.86 2.38
C ILE A 78 10.30 6.41 0.92
N LEU A 79 10.20 5.10 0.66
CA LEU A 79 10.21 4.56 -0.70
C LEU A 79 8.95 4.94 -1.46
N GLY A 80 7.80 5.03 -0.81
CA GLY A 80 6.57 5.56 -1.40
C GLY A 80 6.73 7.00 -1.87
N ILE A 81 7.35 7.87 -1.07
CA ILE A 81 7.68 9.26 -1.45
C ILE A 81 8.69 9.28 -2.60
N LEU A 82 9.75 8.48 -2.52
CA LEU A 82 10.80 8.44 -3.54
C LEU A 82 10.24 7.98 -4.89
N LEU A 83 9.46 6.91 -4.89
CA LEU A 83 8.81 6.38 -6.09
C LEU A 83 7.72 7.31 -6.61
N GLY A 84 6.97 7.97 -5.73
CA GLY A 84 6.01 9.01 -6.12
C GLY A 84 6.69 10.22 -6.75
N SER A 85 7.85 10.60 -6.23
CA SER A 85 8.67 11.69 -6.80
C SER A 85 9.25 11.27 -8.16
N LEU A 86 9.71 10.02 -8.27
CA LEU A 86 10.18 9.44 -9.52
C LEU A 86 9.08 9.41 -10.59
N GLN A 87 7.82 9.11 -10.23
CA GLN A 87 6.68 9.18 -11.14
C GLN A 87 6.53 10.58 -11.77
N ILE A 88 6.68 11.64 -10.97
CA ILE A 88 6.58 13.02 -11.46
C ILE A 88 7.83 13.38 -12.28
N LEU A 89 9.01 12.94 -11.86
CA LEU A 89 10.27 13.23 -12.54
C LEU A 89 10.35 12.53 -13.91
N LEU A 90 9.71 11.37 -14.06
CA LEU A 90 9.59 10.65 -15.33
C LEU A 90 8.53 11.24 -16.25
N LEU A 91 7.63 12.11 -15.75
CA LEU A 91 6.56 12.73 -16.54
C LEU A 91 7.08 13.47 -17.80
N PRO A 92 8.12 14.32 -17.77
CA PRO A 92 8.68 14.92 -18.98
C PRO A 92 9.31 13.89 -19.94
N LEU A 93 9.85 12.78 -19.43
CA LEU A 93 10.36 11.70 -20.27
C LEU A 93 9.20 10.97 -20.96
N LEU A 94 8.15 10.64 -20.22
CA LEU A 94 6.92 10.04 -20.76
C LEU A 94 6.28 10.92 -21.83
N GLN A 95 6.29 12.23 -21.64
CA GLN A 95 5.79 13.17 -22.65
C GLN A 95 6.58 13.11 -23.95
N LYS A 96 7.85 12.66 -23.97
CA LYS A 96 8.62 12.47 -25.20
C LYS A 96 8.35 11.14 -25.90
N VAL A 97 7.79 10.15 -25.20
CA VAL A 97 7.59 8.79 -25.72
C VAL A 97 6.45 8.71 -26.73
N THR A 98 5.39 9.50 -26.56
CA THR A 98 4.25 9.52 -27.49
C THR A 98 4.32 10.76 -28.41
N PRO A 99 4.07 10.63 -29.73
CA PRO A 99 4.02 11.78 -30.63
C PRO A 99 2.73 12.62 -30.47
N LEU A 100 1.67 12.05 -29.89
CA LEU A 100 0.35 12.69 -29.78
C LEU A 100 0.28 13.64 -28.59
N GLN A 101 -0.01 14.92 -28.84
CA GLN A 101 -0.03 15.93 -27.79
C GLN A 101 -1.22 15.75 -26.84
N GLU A 102 -2.37 15.30 -27.33
CA GLU A 102 -3.56 15.07 -26.50
C GLU A 102 -3.31 13.99 -25.44
N VAL A 103 -2.53 12.95 -25.78
CA VAL A 103 -2.15 11.87 -24.86
C VAL A 103 -1.22 12.41 -23.76
N ARG A 104 -0.29 13.29 -24.11
CA ARG A 104 0.65 13.92 -23.17
C ARG A 104 -0.09 14.76 -22.12
N GLU A 105 -1.12 15.48 -22.54
CA GLU A 105 -1.93 16.32 -21.67
C GLU A 105 -2.84 15.48 -20.77
N ALA A 106 -3.52 14.49 -21.34
CA ALA A 106 -4.38 13.58 -20.61
C ALA A 106 -3.64 12.73 -19.57
N ALA A 107 -2.33 12.47 -19.76
CA ALA A 107 -1.52 11.67 -18.84
C ALA A 107 -1.06 12.43 -17.57
N ARG A 108 -1.17 13.77 -17.53
CA ARG A 108 -0.66 14.57 -16.39
C ARG A 108 -1.40 14.26 -15.09
N VAL A 109 -2.73 14.39 -15.10
CA VAL A 109 -3.57 14.16 -13.90
C VAL A 109 -3.44 12.72 -13.37
N PRO A 110 -3.55 11.68 -14.20
CA PRO A 110 -3.19 10.31 -13.84
C PRO A 110 -1.84 10.19 -13.12
N SER A 111 -0.79 10.85 -13.64
CA SER A 111 0.56 10.75 -13.09
C SER A 111 0.70 11.44 -11.72
N TYR A 112 0.02 12.56 -11.50
CA TYR A 112 -0.03 13.20 -10.18
C TYR A 112 -0.78 12.35 -9.16
N LEU A 113 -1.92 11.78 -9.53
CA LEU A 113 -2.67 10.87 -8.65
C LEU A 113 -1.87 9.60 -8.36
N ALA A 114 -1.21 9.02 -9.37
CA ALA A 114 -0.30 7.89 -9.22
C ALA A 114 0.79 8.17 -8.19
N SER A 115 1.40 9.35 -8.25
CA SER A 115 2.43 9.79 -7.29
C SER A 115 1.93 9.75 -5.85
N LEU A 116 0.74 10.30 -5.59
CA LEU A 116 0.12 10.27 -4.27
C LEU A 116 -0.19 8.84 -3.83
N TYR A 117 -0.73 8.02 -4.73
CA TYR A 117 -1.07 6.63 -4.42
C TYR A 117 0.16 5.77 -4.18
N GLN A 118 1.32 6.13 -4.70
CA GLN A 118 2.57 5.44 -4.44
C GLN A 118 2.97 5.53 -2.96
N ILE A 119 2.74 6.69 -2.34
CA ILE A 119 2.98 6.92 -0.90
C ILE A 119 2.06 6.02 -0.07
N ILE A 120 0.78 5.98 -0.42
CA ILE A 120 -0.23 5.13 0.24
C ILE A 120 0.15 3.65 0.09
N ASN A 121 0.51 3.23 -1.12
CA ASN A 121 0.90 1.85 -1.38
C ASN A 121 2.15 1.43 -0.63
N GLY A 122 3.09 2.35 -0.39
CA GLY A 122 4.27 2.06 0.42
C GLY A 122 3.91 1.57 1.82
N LEU A 123 2.92 2.18 2.44
CA LEU A 123 2.41 1.76 3.75
C LEU A 123 1.52 0.51 3.65
N VAL A 124 0.63 0.48 2.65
CA VAL A 124 -0.34 -0.61 2.49
C VAL A 124 0.36 -1.94 2.24
N PHE A 125 1.32 -1.98 1.31
CA PHE A 125 1.98 -3.23 0.91
C PHE A 125 2.73 -3.86 2.08
N ILE A 126 3.42 -3.03 2.88
CA ILE A 126 4.10 -3.49 4.08
C ILE A 126 3.07 -3.97 5.10
N GLY A 127 2.03 -3.19 5.37
CA GLY A 127 0.98 -3.56 6.32
C GLY A 127 0.28 -4.87 5.98
N GLU A 128 -0.06 -5.10 4.71
CA GLU A 128 -0.61 -6.37 4.23
C GLU A 128 0.40 -7.51 4.36
N GLY A 129 1.69 -7.22 4.10
CA GLY A 129 2.77 -8.17 4.36
C GLY A 129 2.88 -8.56 5.84
N VAL A 130 2.70 -7.61 6.75
CA VAL A 130 2.60 -7.89 8.20
C VAL A 130 1.38 -8.75 8.51
N MET A 131 0.21 -8.49 7.90
CA MET A 131 -0.97 -9.32 8.10
C MET A 131 -0.74 -10.76 7.67
N VAL A 132 -0.11 -10.97 6.52
CA VAL A 132 0.27 -12.32 6.04
C VAL A 132 1.29 -12.96 6.98
N GLY A 133 2.36 -12.25 7.35
CA GLY A 133 3.39 -12.76 8.26
C GLY A 133 2.87 -13.10 9.66
N THR A 134 1.82 -12.41 10.12
CA THR A 134 1.17 -12.68 11.41
C THR A 134 -0.04 -13.63 11.31
N GLY A 135 -0.35 -14.16 10.12
CA GLY A 135 -1.47 -15.07 9.90
C GLY A 135 -2.87 -14.43 9.94
N SER A 136 -2.97 -13.10 9.87
CA SER A 136 -4.22 -12.32 9.91
C SER A 136 -4.98 -12.32 8.57
N PHE A 137 -5.13 -13.49 7.93
CA PHE A 137 -5.67 -13.60 6.57
C PHE A 137 -7.12 -13.15 6.44
N MET A 138 -7.97 -13.43 7.43
CA MET A 138 -9.38 -13.05 7.38
C MET A 138 -9.57 -11.54 7.30
N GLN A 139 -8.82 -10.77 8.10
CA GLN A 139 -8.87 -9.32 8.06
C GLN A 139 -8.35 -8.77 6.73
N LEU A 140 -7.28 -9.36 6.20
CA LEU A 140 -6.74 -8.99 4.89
C LEU A 140 -7.77 -9.22 3.76
N SER A 141 -8.42 -10.39 3.76
CA SER A 141 -9.46 -10.73 2.77
C SER A 141 -10.66 -9.80 2.87
N LEU A 142 -11.18 -9.55 4.09
CA LEU A 142 -12.29 -8.63 4.30
C LEU A 142 -11.95 -7.20 3.87
N GLY A 143 -10.76 -6.70 4.24
CA GLY A 143 -10.28 -5.39 3.81
C GLY A 143 -10.19 -5.28 2.28
N THR A 144 -9.71 -6.34 1.62
CA THR A 144 -9.62 -6.40 0.15
C THR A 144 -11.01 -6.41 -0.50
N ILE A 145 -11.97 -7.14 0.07
CA ILE A 145 -13.36 -7.16 -0.42
C ILE A 145 -13.99 -5.77 -0.30
N VAL A 146 -13.88 -5.13 0.88
CA VAL A 146 -14.42 -3.78 1.12
C VAL A 146 -13.77 -2.76 0.19
N ALA A 147 -12.44 -2.79 0.04
CA ALA A 147 -11.74 -1.91 -0.88
C ALA A 147 -12.19 -2.12 -2.33
N THR A 148 -12.35 -3.37 -2.76
CA THR A 148 -12.79 -3.72 -4.12
C THR A 148 -14.23 -3.26 -4.35
N ALA A 149 -15.14 -3.50 -3.41
CA ALA A 149 -16.52 -3.03 -3.49
C ALA A 149 -16.60 -1.49 -3.57
N GLY A 150 -15.84 -0.79 -2.74
CA GLY A 150 -15.73 0.67 -2.78
C GLY A 150 -15.17 1.18 -4.11
N CYS A 151 -14.17 0.51 -4.67
CA CYS A 151 -13.62 0.81 -5.99
C CYS A 151 -14.66 0.63 -7.10
N LEU A 152 -15.39 -0.50 -7.10
CA LEU A 152 -16.43 -0.77 -8.09
C LEU A 152 -17.56 0.25 -8.02
N TRP A 153 -17.98 0.63 -6.81
CA TRP A 153 -18.94 1.70 -6.62
C TRP A 153 -18.42 3.03 -7.16
N ALA A 154 -17.19 3.42 -6.80
CA ALA A 154 -16.58 4.66 -7.27
C ALA A 154 -16.41 4.70 -8.80
N LEU A 155 -16.07 3.56 -9.43
CA LEU A 155 -15.97 3.42 -10.88
C LEU A 155 -17.33 3.48 -11.60
N LYS A 156 -18.43 3.21 -10.90
CA LYS A 156 -19.78 3.40 -11.44
C LYS A 156 -20.21 4.88 -11.38
N THR A 157 -19.73 5.61 -10.39
CA THR A 157 -20.21 6.98 -10.07
C THR A 157 -19.33 8.08 -10.65
N PHE A 158 -18.01 7.97 -10.54
CA PHE A 158 -17.08 9.07 -10.88
C PHE A 158 -16.72 9.20 -12.36
N PRO A 159 -16.47 8.11 -13.13
CA PRO A 159 -16.10 8.22 -14.54
C PRO A 159 -17.14 8.94 -15.42
N PRO A 160 -18.46 8.78 -15.23
CA PRO A 160 -19.46 9.55 -15.99
C PRO A 160 -19.38 11.07 -15.78
N ILE A 161 -18.86 11.53 -14.63
CA ILE A 161 -18.81 12.95 -14.24
C ILE A 161 -17.45 13.56 -14.57
N PHE A 162 -16.36 12.84 -14.28
CA PHE A 162 -14.98 13.34 -14.32
C PHE A 162 -14.09 12.62 -15.34
N GLY A 163 -14.65 11.75 -16.18
CA GLY A 163 -13.92 11.02 -17.22
C GLY A 163 -12.76 10.19 -16.68
N LEU A 164 -11.59 10.30 -17.33
CA LEU A 164 -10.37 9.58 -16.96
C LEU A 164 -9.94 9.86 -15.51
N THR A 165 -10.08 11.10 -15.04
CA THR A 165 -9.79 11.47 -13.66
C THR A 165 -10.71 10.71 -12.70
N GLY A 166 -11.99 10.53 -13.06
CA GLY A 166 -12.94 9.73 -12.30
C GLY A 166 -12.50 8.27 -12.10
N VAL A 167 -11.86 7.68 -13.12
CA VAL A 167 -11.29 6.33 -13.01
C VAL A 167 -10.16 6.28 -11.99
N TRP A 168 -9.27 7.28 -12.01
CA TRP A 168 -8.18 7.38 -11.05
C TRP A 168 -8.64 7.74 -9.64
N MET A 169 -9.74 8.48 -9.49
CA MET A 169 -10.38 8.69 -8.19
C MET A 169 -10.95 7.39 -7.62
N GLY A 170 -11.58 6.55 -8.45
CA GLY A 170 -12.00 5.21 -8.02
C GLY A 170 -10.82 4.33 -7.61
N PHE A 171 -9.70 4.43 -8.33
CA PHE A 171 -8.45 3.79 -7.91
C PHE A 171 -7.91 4.38 -6.58
N GLY A 172 -8.09 5.67 -6.33
CA GLY A 172 -7.77 6.30 -5.04
C GLY A 172 -8.59 5.74 -3.89
N VAL A 173 -9.91 5.60 -4.07
CA VAL A 173 -10.80 4.97 -3.08
C VAL A 173 -10.32 3.58 -2.70
N PHE A 174 -9.91 2.77 -3.69
CA PHE A 174 -9.32 1.45 -3.44
C PHE A 174 -8.10 1.52 -2.52
N ASN A 175 -7.14 2.41 -2.82
CA ASN A 175 -5.90 2.54 -2.04
C ASN A 175 -6.16 3.09 -0.63
N VAL A 176 -7.07 4.06 -0.49
CA VAL A 176 -7.44 4.64 0.82
C VAL A 176 -8.15 3.62 1.70
N LEU A 177 -9.09 2.84 1.16
CA LEU A 177 -9.78 1.80 1.94
C LEU A 177 -8.82 0.71 2.41
N ARG A 178 -7.85 0.32 1.57
CA ARG A 178 -6.77 -0.60 1.98
C ARG A 178 -5.91 -0.01 3.09
N LEU A 179 -5.55 1.28 2.99
CA LEU A 179 -4.79 1.97 4.04
C LEU A 179 -5.55 2.00 5.37
N ILE A 180 -6.86 2.25 5.34
CA ILE A 180 -7.70 2.20 6.53
C ILE A 180 -7.69 0.79 7.13
N GLY A 181 -7.86 -0.25 6.31
CA GLY A 181 -7.79 -1.64 6.77
C GLY A 181 -6.46 -1.99 7.43
N VAL A 182 -5.35 -1.52 6.86
CA VAL A 182 -4.01 -1.64 7.43
C VAL A 182 -3.86 -0.86 8.72
N ALA A 183 -4.32 0.38 8.78
CA ALA A 183 -4.26 1.20 9.98
C ALA A 183 -5.05 0.55 11.14
N ILE A 184 -6.25 0.03 10.86
CA ILE A 184 -7.06 -0.69 11.84
C ILE A 184 -6.31 -1.92 12.38
N HIS A 185 -5.64 -2.69 11.52
CA HIS A 185 -4.81 -3.81 11.96
C HIS A 185 -3.65 -3.34 12.85
N GLN A 186 -2.87 -2.36 12.39
CA GLN A 186 -1.65 -1.95 13.09
C GLN A 186 -1.92 -1.29 14.46
N PHE A 187 -3.02 -0.55 14.57
CA PHE A 187 -3.33 0.21 15.79
C PHE A 187 -4.31 -0.50 16.72
N TYR A 188 -5.25 -1.31 16.22
CA TYR A 188 -6.36 -1.84 17.02
C TYR A 188 -6.41 -3.37 17.07
N ASN A 189 -6.54 -4.03 15.92
CA ASN A 189 -6.93 -5.45 15.86
C ASN A 189 -5.74 -6.42 15.71
N GLY A 190 -4.57 -5.91 15.35
CA GLY A 190 -3.41 -6.73 15.06
C GLY A 190 -2.78 -7.32 16.32
N PRO A 191 -2.11 -8.49 16.20
CA PRO A 191 -1.44 -9.15 17.32
C PRO A 191 -0.26 -8.34 17.88
N LEU A 192 0.24 -7.39 17.08
CA LEU A 192 1.31 -6.46 17.43
C LEU A 192 0.77 -5.06 17.76
N SER A 193 -0.54 -4.88 18.01
CA SER A 193 -1.12 -3.57 18.39
C SER A 193 -0.74 -3.16 19.82
N LEU A 194 -0.69 -1.85 20.12
CA LEU A 194 -0.20 -1.36 21.43
C LEU A 194 -1.12 -1.86 22.55
N ARG A 195 -2.41 -1.95 22.23
CA ARG A 195 -3.45 -2.42 23.14
C ARG A 195 -3.23 -3.89 23.53
N VAL A 196 -3.01 -4.77 22.55
CA VAL A 196 -2.79 -6.20 22.80
C VAL A 196 -1.48 -6.43 23.54
N LEU A 197 -0.41 -5.70 23.19
CA LEU A 197 0.87 -5.80 23.88
C LEU A 197 0.77 -5.38 25.35
N LYS A 198 0.15 -4.23 25.64
CA LYS A 198 -0.09 -3.78 27.02
C LYS A 198 -0.94 -4.77 27.81
N GLN A 199 -1.93 -5.38 27.18
CA GLN A 199 -2.78 -6.38 27.83
C GLN A 199 -2.00 -7.66 28.17
N LYS A 200 -1.13 -8.15 27.27
CA LYS A 200 -0.26 -9.29 27.55
C LYS A 200 0.72 -9.01 28.67
N GLU A 201 1.34 -7.84 28.66
CA GLU A 201 2.27 -7.41 29.72
C GLU A 201 1.59 -7.27 31.09
N ALA A 202 0.34 -6.79 31.13
CA ALA A 202 -0.44 -6.70 32.36
C ALA A 202 -0.86 -8.08 32.91
N LEU A 203 -0.97 -9.09 32.05
CA LEU A 203 -1.27 -10.48 32.45
C LEU A 203 -0.02 -11.24 32.88
N GLU A 204 1.16 -10.87 32.37
CA GLU A 204 2.45 -11.49 32.69
C GLU A 204 3.13 -10.88 33.94
N GLN A 205 2.68 -9.73 34.45
CA GLN A 205 3.10 -9.24 35.77
C GLN A 205 2.41 -10.07 36.86
N PRO A 206 3.15 -10.90 37.63
CA PRO A 206 2.55 -11.56 38.79
C PRO A 206 2.05 -10.49 39.73
N ALA A 207 0.83 -10.66 40.25
CA ALA A 207 0.32 -9.87 41.36
C ALA A 207 1.35 -9.96 42.50
N ILE A 208 2.17 -8.93 42.66
CA ILE A 208 3.01 -8.75 43.83
C ILE A 208 2.04 -8.34 44.93
N SER A 209 1.49 -9.34 45.63
CA SER A 209 0.78 -9.22 46.90
C SER A 209 1.65 -9.76 48.01
#